data_AF-A0A9Q0KVP9-F1
#
_entry.id   AF-A0A9Q0KVP9-F1
#
_cell.length_a   1.000
_cell.length_b   1.000
_cell.length_c   1.000
_cell.angle_alpha   90.00
_cell.angle_beta   90.00
_cell.angle_gamma   90.00
#
_symmetry.space_group_name_H-M   'P 1'
#
loop_
_entity.id
_entity.type
_entity.pdbx_description
1 polymer ?
#
loop_
_entity_poly.entity_id
_entity_poly.type
_entity_poly.pdbx_seq_one_letter_code
_entity_poly.pdbx_strand_id
1 'polypeptide(L)'
;MAELTESSSVSSSGSPDFNNFISLYKALKNSGINVFMDSEKLWTGEVIDPSLLRAIEGSKISLPVFSKDYASSKWRLVELLEILHCHRSNGQMILLIFLDVDPSHVQNKTGSFQGEFQNHEMNFESHIVKSWREALREVGNLKRWVLKEIVNGVPT
;
A
#
# COMPACT_ATOMS: atom_id res chain seq x y z
N MET A 1 -5.81 3.94 15.20
CA MET A 1 -5.84 2.85 14.22
C MET A 1 -5.05 3.31 13.03
N ALA A 2 -3.93 2.63 12.78
CA ALA A 2 -3.14 2.74 11.57
C ALA A 2 -3.27 1.42 10.81
N GLU A 3 -3.40 1.46 9.49
CA GLU A 3 -3.43 0.25 8.67
C GLU A 3 -2.16 0.14 7.85
N LEU A 4 -1.46 -0.99 7.96
CA LEU A 4 -0.28 -1.32 7.17
C LEU A 4 -0.65 -2.40 6.15
N THR A 5 -0.45 -2.10 4.88
CA THR A 5 -0.84 -3.00 3.80
C THR A 5 0.41 -3.59 3.14
N GLU A 6 0.78 -4.83 3.48
CA GLU A 6 1.74 -5.60 2.69
C GLU A 6 1.27 -7.05 2.48
N SER A 7 0.95 -7.39 1.23
CA SER A 7 0.64 -8.75 0.77
C SER A 7 1.80 -9.36 -0.02
N SER A 8 2.61 -10.15 0.66
CA SER A 8 3.78 -10.83 0.10
C SER A 8 3.41 -11.73 -1.10
N SER A 9 3.77 -11.31 -2.32
CA SER A 9 3.89 -12.24 -3.45
C SER A 9 5.30 -12.82 -3.60
N VAL A 10 6.23 -12.52 -2.67
CA VAL A 10 7.49 -13.25 -2.52
C VAL A 10 7.61 -13.84 -1.13
N SER A 11 7.25 -15.11 -1.04
CA SER A 11 7.67 -16.01 0.04
C SER A 11 9.20 -16.10 0.04
N SER A 12 9.85 -15.42 0.97
CA SER A 12 10.97 -15.99 1.70
C SER A 12 11.06 -15.28 3.04
N SER A 13 10.75 -16.01 4.11
CA SER A 13 11.11 -15.62 5.47
C SER A 13 12.62 -15.37 5.52
N GLY A 14 13.04 -14.12 5.28
CA GLY A 14 14.45 -13.79 5.04
C GLY A 14 14.73 -12.67 4.05
N SER A 15 13.76 -12.21 3.22
CA SER A 15 14.01 -11.05 2.35
C SER A 15 14.16 -9.75 3.16
N PRO A 16 15.05 -8.83 2.77
CA PRO A 16 15.23 -7.54 3.45
C PRO A 16 13.92 -6.74 3.56
N ASP A 17 13.09 -6.82 2.53
CA ASP A 17 11.81 -6.12 2.41
C ASP A 17 10.80 -6.57 3.48
N PHE A 18 10.65 -7.88 3.66
CA PHE A 18 9.78 -8.46 4.69
C PHE A 18 10.27 -8.12 6.11
N ASN A 19 11.59 -8.17 6.33
CA ASN A 19 12.17 -7.82 7.63
C ASN A 19 11.97 -6.34 7.98
N ASN A 20 12.06 -5.44 6.98
CA ASN A 20 11.81 -4.02 7.13
C ASN A 20 10.33 -3.75 7.47
N PHE A 21 9.39 -4.42 6.79
CA PHE A 21 7.96 -4.27 7.07
C PHE A 21 7.56 -4.81 8.45
N ILE A 22 8.05 -6.00 8.84
CA ILE A 22 7.82 -6.55 10.17
C ILE A 22 8.40 -5.65 11.27
N SER A 23 9.55 -5.02 11.01
CA SER A 23 10.15 -4.06 11.93
C SER A 23 9.31 -2.80 12.07
N LEU A 24 8.79 -2.26 10.97
CA LEU A 24 7.86 -1.12 10.98
C LEU A 24 6.59 -1.43 11.77
N TYR A 25 5.96 -2.58 11.53
CA TYR A 25 4.79 -3.02 12.27
C TYR A 25 5.06 -3.11 13.78
N LYS A 26 6.17 -3.76 14.16
CA LYS A 26 6.57 -3.87 15.57
C LYS A 26 6.83 -2.49 16.18
N ALA A 27 7.49 -1.59 15.47
CA ALA A 27 7.79 -0.24 15.96
C ALA A 27 6.51 0.56 16.22
N LEU A 28 5.54 0.53 15.30
CA LEU A 28 4.24 1.19 15.45
C LEU A 28 3.43 0.58 16.61
N LYS A 29 3.43 -0.74 16.74
CA LYS A 29 2.75 -1.41 17.86
C LYS A 29 3.39 -1.06 19.21
N ASN A 30 4.72 -1.04 19.27
CA ASN A 30 5.47 -0.70 20.48
C ASN A 30 5.30 0.77 20.89
N SER A 31 4.97 1.66 19.95
CA SER A 31 4.63 3.06 20.26
C SER A 31 3.17 3.27 20.68
N GLY A 32 2.41 2.18 20.89
CA GLY A 32 1.02 2.23 21.34
C GLY A 32 0.03 2.53 20.21
N ILE A 33 0.48 2.54 18.95
CA ILE A 33 -0.42 2.68 17.81
C ILE A 33 -1.05 1.31 17.56
N ASN A 34 -2.38 1.24 17.63
CA ASN A 34 -3.08 0.03 17.23
C ASN A 34 -3.02 -0.09 15.70
N VAL A 35 -2.36 -1.15 15.23
CA VAL A 35 -2.08 -1.39 13.80
C VAL A 35 -2.84 -2.61 13.31
N PHE A 36 -3.62 -2.41 12.25
CA PHE A 36 -4.16 -3.51 11.46
C PHE A 36 -3.16 -3.84 10.35
N MET A 37 -2.77 -5.11 10.24
CA MET A 37 -1.90 -5.60 9.16
C MET A 37 -2.76 -6.48 8.27
N ASP A 38 -2.91 -6.08 7.01
CA ASP A 38 -3.56 -6.93 6.02
C ASP A 38 -2.69 -8.16 5.71
N SER A 39 -3.33 -9.29 5.45
CA SER A 39 -2.68 -10.50 4.95
C SER A 39 -3.51 -11.06 3.82
N GLU A 40 -2.89 -11.65 2.78
CA GLU A 40 -3.60 -12.24 1.64
C GLU A 40 -4.70 -13.25 2.03
N LYS A 41 -4.62 -13.82 3.23
CA LYS A 41 -5.64 -14.72 3.81
C LYS A 41 -6.99 -14.05 4.08
N LEU A 42 -7.02 -12.72 4.15
CA LEU A 42 -8.24 -11.90 4.31
C LEU A 42 -8.91 -11.60 2.97
N TRP A 43 -8.36 -12.12 1.87
CA TRP A 43 -8.91 -11.98 0.54
C TRP A 43 -9.29 -13.37 0.02
N THR A 44 -10.50 -13.83 0.38
CA THR A 44 -10.98 -15.15 -0.06
C THR A 44 -11.83 -15.02 -1.33
N GLY A 45 -11.38 -15.64 -2.44
CA GLY A 45 -12.17 -15.78 -3.66
C GLY A 45 -12.34 -14.47 -4.46
N GLU A 46 -13.53 -13.88 -4.43
CA GLU A 46 -13.91 -12.65 -5.14
C GLU A 46 -14.31 -11.51 -4.20
N VAL A 47 -14.24 -11.71 -2.88
CA VAL A 47 -14.78 -10.78 -1.89
C VAL A 47 -13.72 -10.37 -0.86
N ILE A 48 -13.70 -9.07 -0.54
CA ILE A 48 -12.91 -8.49 0.56
C ILE A 48 -13.48 -8.99 1.88
N ASP A 49 -12.67 -9.51 2.80
CA ASP A 49 -13.18 -9.86 4.13
C ASP A 49 -13.79 -8.61 4.79
N PRO A 50 -15.05 -8.68 5.28
CA PRO A 50 -15.70 -7.53 5.91
C PRO A 50 -14.93 -6.95 7.11
N SER A 51 -14.08 -7.74 7.77
CA SER A 51 -13.21 -7.26 8.84
C SER A 51 -12.10 -6.34 8.34
N LEU A 52 -11.56 -6.60 7.15
CA LEU A 52 -10.59 -5.73 6.49
C LEU A 52 -11.26 -4.42 6.07
N LEU A 53 -12.43 -4.48 5.43
CA LEU A 53 -13.17 -3.27 5.07
C LEU A 53 -13.45 -2.38 6.30
N ARG A 54 -13.93 -2.98 7.40
CA ARG A 54 -14.14 -2.24 8.66
C ARG A 54 -12.85 -1.68 9.26
N ALA A 55 -11.72 -2.36 9.05
CA ALA A 55 -10.42 -1.87 9.51
C ALA A 55 -9.98 -0.65 8.71
N ILE A 56 -10.15 -0.66 7.39
CA ILE A 56 -9.89 0.48 6.50
C ILE A 56 -10.79 1.66 6.89
N GLU A 57 -12.11 1.45 6.93
CA GLU A 57 -13.10 2.48 7.25
C GLU A 57 -12.91 3.08 8.65
N GLY A 58 -12.57 2.25 9.63
CA GLY A 58 -12.35 2.66 11.02
C GLY A 58 -10.97 3.27 11.28
N SER A 59 -10.07 3.28 10.29
CA SER A 59 -8.71 3.77 10.46
C SER A 59 -8.60 5.27 10.34
N LYS A 60 -7.77 5.89 11.19
CA LYS A 60 -7.46 7.33 11.09
C LYS A 60 -6.33 7.58 10.10
N ILE A 61 -5.45 6.59 9.93
CA ILE A 61 -4.26 6.64 9.08
C ILE A 61 -4.19 5.33 8.31
N SER A 62 -3.99 5.38 6.99
CA SER A 62 -3.63 4.23 6.17
C SER A 62 -2.22 4.40 5.61
N LEU A 63 -1.45 3.32 5.60
CA LEU A 63 -0.04 3.29 5.20
C LEU A 63 0.16 2.28 4.06
N PRO A 64 -0.20 2.65 2.82
CA PRO A 64 0.06 1.80 1.67
C PRO A 64 1.57 1.67 1.43
N VAL A 65 2.05 0.42 1.37
CA VAL A 65 3.45 0.09 1.08
C VAL A 65 3.58 -0.35 -0.37
N PHE A 66 4.14 0.52 -1.21
CA PHE A 66 4.43 0.24 -2.61
C PHE A 66 5.78 -0.45 -2.74
N SER A 67 5.76 -1.69 -3.20
CA SER A 67 6.92 -2.48 -3.61
C SER A 67 6.92 -2.66 -5.14
N LYS A 68 7.98 -3.25 -5.69
CA LYS A 68 8.07 -3.57 -7.13
C LYS A 68 6.94 -4.46 -7.62
N ASP A 69 6.47 -5.38 -6.80
CA ASP A 69 5.42 -6.36 -7.07
C ASP A 69 4.02 -5.92 -6.61
N TYR A 70 3.87 -4.72 -6.05
CA TYR A 70 2.58 -4.22 -5.54
C TYR A 70 1.44 -4.35 -6.56
N ALA A 71 1.69 -3.95 -7.81
CA ALA A 71 0.67 -3.96 -8.85
C ALA A 71 0.34 -5.35 -9.38
N SER A 72 1.09 -6.41 -9.04
CA SER A 72 0.78 -7.78 -9.48
C SER A 72 -0.50 -8.33 -8.85
N SER A 73 -0.80 -7.90 -7.62
CA SER A 73 -1.98 -8.34 -6.87
C SER A 73 -3.15 -7.39 -7.11
N LYS A 74 -4.22 -7.90 -7.74
CA LYS A 74 -5.48 -7.15 -7.90
C LYS A 74 -6.02 -6.65 -6.56
N TRP A 75 -5.78 -7.41 -5.48
CA TRP A 75 -6.29 -7.07 -4.16
C TRP A 75 -5.68 -5.80 -3.60
N ARG A 76 -4.39 -5.57 -3.82
CA ARG A 76 -3.72 -4.32 -3.43
C ARG A 76 -4.28 -3.12 -4.18
N LEU A 77 -4.65 -3.31 -5.44
CA LEU A 77 -5.24 -2.25 -6.25
C LEU A 77 -6.68 -1.94 -5.80
N VAL A 78 -7.43 -2.96 -5.37
CA VAL A 78 -8.78 -2.82 -4.78
C VAL A 78 -8.71 -2.16 -3.40
N GLU A 79 -7.78 -2.56 -2.55
CA GLU A 79 -7.52 -1.94 -1.25
C GLU A 79 -7.17 -0.46 -1.38
N LEU A 80 -6.31 -0.11 -2.34
CA LEU A 80 -5.97 1.29 -2.61
C LEU A 80 -7.18 2.13 -3.00
N LEU A 81 -8.14 1.57 -3.76
CA LEU A 81 -9.39 2.26 -4.08
C LEU A 81 -10.20 2.57 -2.81
N GLU A 82 -10.24 1.62 -1.87
CA GLU A 82 -10.97 1.78 -0.61
C GLU A 82 -10.30 2.79 0.33
N ILE A 83 -8.97 2.74 0.44
CA ILE A 83 -8.18 3.74 1.18
C ILE A 83 -8.43 5.15 0.62
N LEU A 84 -8.41 5.30 -0.70
CA LEU A 84 -8.70 6.59 -1.33
C LEU A 84 -10.16 7.02 -1.14
N HIS A 85 -11.10 6.07 -1.12
CA HIS A 85 -12.49 6.35 -0.78
C HIS A 85 -12.60 6.91 0.65
N CYS A 86 -12.02 6.22 1.64
CA CYS A 86 -12.00 6.65 3.03
C CYS A 86 -11.26 7.98 3.24
N HIS A 87 -10.17 8.24 2.50
CA HIS A 87 -9.50 9.53 2.49
C HIS A 87 -10.42 10.68 2.08
N ARG A 88 -11.19 10.49 1.00
CA ARG A 88 -12.13 11.50 0.48
C ARG A 88 -13.36 11.66 1.37
N SER A 89 -13.94 10.56 1.84
CA SER A 89 -15.21 10.56 2.56
C SER A 89 -15.05 10.90 4.03
N ASN A 90 -14.01 10.38 4.68
CA ASN A 90 -13.85 10.40 6.14
C ASN A 90 -12.67 11.28 6.60
N GLY A 91 -11.89 11.86 5.67
CA GLY A 91 -10.70 12.65 5.99
C GLY A 91 -9.55 11.80 6.55
N GLN A 92 -9.55 10.49 6.30
CA GLN A 92 -8.48 9.57 6.70
C GLN A 92 -7.13 10.05 6.15
N MET A 93 -6.07 10.05 6.95
CA MET A 93 -4.73 10.41 6.48
C MET A 93 -4.09 9.24 5.72
N ILE A 94 -3.39 9.52 4.63
CA ILE A 94 -2.61 8.51 3.90
C ILE A 94 -1.12 8.83 4.04
N LEU A 95 -0.32 7.85 4.47
CA LEU A 95 1.15 7.93 4.55
C LEU A 95 1.77 6.90 3.60
N LEU A 96 2.33 7.37 2.49
CA LEU A 96 2.90 6.50 1.45
C LEU A 96 4.27 5.98 1.87
N ILE A 97 4.47 4.67 1.72
CA ILE A 97 5.77 4.02 1.93
C ILE A 97 6.21 3.43 0.59
N PHE A 98 7.42 3.74 0.16
CA PHE A 98 8.01 3.21 -1.08
C PHE A 98 9.17 2.30 -0.70
N LEU A 99 9.02 1.01 -0.96
CA LEU A 99 10.00 -0.02 -0.64
C LEU A 99 10.71 -0.46 -1.91
N ASP A 100 11.96 -0.03 -2.05
CA ASP A 100 12.83 -0.29 -3.21
C ASP A 100 12.15 0.02 -4.56
N VAL A 101 11.31 1.07 -4.60
CA VAL A 101 10.61 1.52 -5.80
C VAL A 101 10.64 3.04 -5.90
N ASP A 102 10.85 3.56 -7.11
CA ASP A 102 10.75 4.98 -7.39
C ASP A 102 9.27 5.43 -7.32
N PRO A 103 8.91 6.47 -6.55
CA PRO A 103 7.54 6.99 -6.51
C PRO A 103 6.96 7.35 -7.88
N SER A 104 7.80 7.79 -8.83
CA SER A 104 7.39 8.09 -10.20
C SER A 104 6.97 6.84 -10.98
N HIS A 105 7.54 5.67 -10.68
CA HIS A 105 7.11 4.40 -11.28
C HIS A 105 5.70 4.02 -10.82
N VAL A 106 5.40 4.22 -9.54
CA VAL A 106 4.04 4.03 -8.98
C VAL A 106 3.06 5.01 -9.61
N GLN A 107 3.41 6.30 -9.66
CA GLN A 107 2.54 7.37 -10.17
C GLN A 107 2.28 7.27 -11.68
N ASN A 108 3.28 6.87 -12.45
CA ASN A 108 3.21 6.83 -13.92
C ASN A 108 2.98 5.41 -14.48
N LYS A 109 2.90 4.40 -13.61
CA LYS A 109 2.80 2.97 -14.00
C LYS A 109 3.94 2.55 -14.93
N THR A 110 5.16 2.97 -14.62
CA THR A 110 6.38 2.61 -15.35
C THR A 110 7.24 1.63 -14.56
N GLY A 111 8.35 1.15 -15.11
CA GLY A 111 9.18 0.13 -14.46
C GLY A 111 8.41 -1.18 -14.30
N SER A 112 8.46 -1.81 -13.12
CA SER A 112 7.78 -3.08 -12.85
C SER A 112 6.26 -2.98 -13.00
N PHE A 113 5.67 -1.81 -12.75
CA PHE A 113 4.22 -1.60 -12.86
C PHE A 113 3.73 -1.70 -14.32
N GLN A 114 4.58 -1.45 -15.30
CA GLN A 114 4.17 -1.46 -16.71
C GLN A 114 3.72 -2.85 -17.15
N GLY A 115 4.53 -3.89 -16.83
CA GLY A 115 4.22 -5.28 -17.18
C GLY A 115 2.97 -5.79 -16.46
N GLU A 116 2.84 -5.45 -15.16
CA GLU A 116 1.66 -5.85 -14.38
C GLU A 116 0.36 -5.25 -14.93
N PHE A 117 0.39 -3.98 -15.34
CA PHE A 117 -0.78 -3.36 -15.94
C PHE A 117 -1.12 -3.91 -17.33
N GLN A 118 -0.13 -4.32 -18.13
CA GLN A 118 -0.40 -5.03 -19.39
C GLN A 118 -1.08 -6.37 -19.14
N ASN A 119 -0.64 -7.12 -18.12
CA ASN A 119 -1.27 -8.36 -17.72
C ASN A 119 -2.72 -8.11 -17.24
N HIS A 120 -2.96 -7.08 -16.45
CA HIS A 120 -4.32 -6.73 -16.00
C HIS A 120 -5.26 -6.37 -17.15
N GLU A 121 -4.78 -5.66 -18.17
CA GLU A 121 -5.56 -5.31 -19.35
C GLU A 121 -6.03 -6.53 -20.17
N MET A 122 -5.31 -7.65 -20.07
CA MET A 122 -5.71 -8.91 -20.72
C MET A 122 -6.73 -9.70 -19.90
N ASN A 123 -6.76 -9.52 -18.58
CA ASN A 123 -7.52 -10.36 -17.66
C ASN A 123 -8.74 -9.69 -17.03
N PHE A 124 -8.84 -8.35 -17.08
CA PHE A 124 -9.91 -7.59 -16.45
C PHE A 124 -10.54 -6.58 -17.41
N GLU A 125 -11.78 -6.20 -17.11
CA GLU A 125 -12.48 -5.19 -17.90
C GLU A 125 -11.76 -3.83 -17.87
N SER A 126 -11.78 -3.14 -19.01
CA SER A 126 -11.08 -1.86 -19.20
C SER A 126 -11.44 -0.81 -18.13
N HIS A 127 -12.70 -0.76 -17.72
CA HIS A 127 -13.16 0.20 -16.71
C HIS A 127 -12.56 -0.07 -15.32
N ILE A 128 -12.35 -1.35 -14.98
CA ILE A 128 -11.72 -1.78 -13.71
C ILE A 128 -10.25 -1.37 -13.73
N VAL A 129 -9.50 -1.73 -14.78
CA VAL A 129 -8.07 -1.39 -14.89
C VAL A 129 -7.86 0.12 -14.91
N LYS A 130 -8.75 0.86 -15.59
CA LYS A 130 -8.72 2.32 -15.59
C LYS A 130 -8.85 2.90 -14.18
N SER A 131 -9.75 2.37 -13.35
CA SER A 131 -9.91 2.80 -11.97
C SER A 131 -8.63 2.60 -11.14
N TRP A 132 -7.92 1.48 -11.33
CA TRP A 132 -6.64 1.22 -10.67
C TRP A 132 -5.54 2.18 -11.12
N ARG A 133 -5.47 2.49 -12.43
CA ARG A 133 -4.52 3.47 -12.96
C ARG A 133 -4.76 4.86 -12.38
N GLU A 134 -6.02 5.25 -12.25
CA GLU A 134 -6.45 6.53 -11.67
C GLU A 134 -6.12 6.57 -10.18
N ALA A 135 -6.40 5.51 -9.43
CA ALA A 135 -6.07 5.40 -8.00
C ALA A 135 -4.57 5.61 -7.74
N LEU A 136 -3.71 4.89 -8.48
CA LEU A 136 -2.26 5.07 -8.36
C LEU A 136 -1.80 6.47 -8.79
N ARG A 137 -2.54 7.15 -9.67
CA ARG A 137 -2.20 8.51 -10.11
C ARG A 137 -2.56 9.51 -9.02
N GLU A 138 -3.77 9.37 -8.47
CA GLU A 138 -4.27 10.17 -7.37
C GLU A 138 -3.36 10.05 -6.14
N VAL A 139 -3.05 8.81 -5.73
CA VAL A 139 -2.20 8.58 -4.56
C VAL A 139 -0.80 9.19 -4.75
N GLY A 140 -0.24 9.10 -5.96
CA GLY A 140 1.07 9.70 -6.28
C GLY A 140 1.09 11.23 -6.26
N ASN A 141 -0.09 11.87 -6.39
CA ASN A 141 -0.30 13.31 -6.31
C ASN A 141 -0.61 13.82 -4.90
N LEU A 142 -0.83 12.94 -3.93
CA LEU A 142 -1.06 13.35 -2.54
C LEU A 142 0.18 14.04 -1.97
N LYS A 143 -0.04 14.99 -1.06
CA LYS A 143 1.07 15.66 -0.34
C LYS A 143 1.85 14.62 0.43
N ARG A 144 3.12 14.45 0.08
CA ARG A 144 4.03 13.50 0.74
C ARG A 144 4.46 14.06 2.08
N TRP A 145 4.32 13.24 3.13
CA TRP A 145 5.02 13.47 4.39
C TRP A 145 6.39 12.82 4.24
N VAL A 146 7.41 13.64 4.00
CA VAL A 146 8.80 13.15 3.99
C VAL A 146 9.20 12.96 5.44
N LEU A 147 9.32 11.71 5.88
CA LEU A 147 10.08 11.38 7.09
C LEU A 147 11.54 11.74 6.80
N LYS A 148 11.96 12.91 7.27
CA LYS A 148 13.39 13.24 7.31
C LYS A 148 14.01 12.25 8.30
N GLU A 149 14.95 11.45 7.84
CA GLU A 149 15.83 10.71 8.73
C GLU A 149 16.41 11.69 9.75
N ILE A 150 16.16 11.45 11.04
CA ILE A 150 17.04 11.99 12.08
C ILE A 150 18.26 11.08 12.03
N VAL A 151 19.20 11.40 11.13
CA VAL A 151 20.54 10.84 11.20
C VAL A 151 21.14 11.36 12.50
N ASN A 152 21.11 10.53 13.54
CA ASN A 152 21.91 10.76 14.74
C ASN A 152 23.38 10.64 14.33
N GLY A 153 24.05 11.76 14.02
CA GLY A 153 25.47 11.73 13.73
C GLY A 153 26.08 13.00 13.12
N VAL A 154 26.21 14.04 13.95
CA VAL A 154 27.17 15.16 13.90
C VAL A 154 27.06 16.17 12.72
N PRO A 155 26.93 17.48 13.01
CA PRO A 155 27.10 18.52 12.00
C PRO A 155 28.60 18.77 11.72
N THR A 156 28.97 18.87 10.44
CA THR A 156 30.15 19.60 9.95
C THR A 156 29.70 20.59 8.89
#